data_AF-A0A3B9AS44-F1
#
_entry.id   AF-A0A3B9AS44-F1
#
_cell.length_a   1.000
_cell.length_b   1.000
_cell.length_c   1.000
_cell.angle_alpha   90.00
_cell.angle_beta   90.00
_cell.angle_gamma   90.00
#
_symmetry.space_group_name_H-M   'P 1'
#
loop_
_entity.id
_entity.type
_entity.pdbx_description
1 polymer ?
#
loop_
_entity_poly.entity_id
_entity_poly.type
_entity_poly.pdbx_seq_one_letter_code
_entity_poly.pdbx_strand_id
1 'polypeptide(L)' 'MIDNMKKQYLILSLYASLLFCPIINLIGQPAIQWQRCFGGNDADEAVSVEQTMDGGYIVAGSSSSTDGDV' A
#
# COMPACT_ATOMS: atom_id res chain seq x y z
N MET A 1 -14.86 11.63 -45.60
CA MET A 1 -14.60 12.68 -44.59
C MET A 1 -15.01 12.24 -43.18
N ILE A 2 -16.17 11.60 -43.01
CA ILE A 2 -16.70 11.14 -41.72
C ILE A 2 -15.86 10.03 -41.06
N ASP A 3 -15.27 9.12 -41.85
CA ASP A 3 -14.47 8.01 -41.31
C ASP A 3 -13.16 8.46 -40.65
N ASN A 4 -12.57 9.56 -41.17
CA ASN A 4 -11.35 10.13 -40.60
C ASN A 4 -11.62 10.78 -39.23
N MET A 5 -12.81 11.37 -39.05
CA MET A 5 -13.27 11.92 -37.77
C MET A 5 -13.45 10.82 -36.73
N LYS A 6 -14.12 9.70 -37.10
CA LYS A 6 -14.30 8.55 -36.18
C LYS A 6 -12.97 7.93 -35.76
N LYS A 7 -12.01 7.84 -36.68
CA LYS A 7 -10.65 7.34 -36.39
C LYS A 7 -9.92 8.25 -35.40
N GLN A 8 -10.05 9.57 -35.55
CA GLN A 8 -9.49 10.53 -34.59
C GLN A 8 -10.11 10.41 -33.19
N TYR A 9 -11.43 10.22 -33.08
CA TYR A 9 -12.08 10.02 -31.78
C TYR A 9 -11.63 8.73 -31.07
N LEU A 10 -11.47 7.63 -31.82
CA LEU A 10 -10.96 6.37 -31.26
C LEU A 10 -9.54 6.54 -30.73
N ILE A 11 -8.68 7.21 -31.50
CA ILE A 11 -7.30 7.51 -31.09
C ILE A 11 -7.29 8.39 -29.84
N LEU A 12 -8.13 9.44 -29.80
CA LEU A 12 -8.22 10.35 -28.66
C LEU A 12 -8.73 9.65 -27.39
N SER A 13 -9.69 8.72 -27.51
CA SER A 13 -10.16 7.93 -26.36
C SER A 13 -9.09 6.98 -25.81
N LEU A 14 -8.21 6.46 -26.67
CA LEU A 14 -7.11 5.61 -26.26
C LEU A 14 -6.09 6.41 -25.44
N TYR A 15 -5.72 7.61 -25.91
CA TYR A 15 -4.86 8.53 -25.18
C TYR A 15 -5.49 9.00 -23.87
N ALA A 16 -6.79 9.29 -23.85
CA ALA A 16 -7.50 9.66 -22.62
C ALA A 16 -7.45 8.51 -21.59
N SER A 17 -7.63 7.25 -22.01
CA SER A 17 -7.56 6.10 -21.11
C SER A 17 -6.14 5.86 -20.56
N LEU A 18 -5.10 6.11 -21.36
CA LEU A 18 -3.70 6.01 -20.93
C LEU A 18 -3.28 7.15 -20.00
N LEU A 19 -3.89 8.33 -20.13
CA LEU A 19 -3.68 9.48 -19.24
C LEU A 19 -4.45 9.36 -17.92
N PHE A 20 -5.56 8.59 -17.90
CA PHE A 20 -6.36 8.33 -16.70
C PHE A 20 -6.01 7.03 -15.97
N CYS A 21 -5.26 6.12 -16.60
CA CYS A 21 -4.71 4.96 -15.93
C CYS A 21 -3.38 5.36 -15.28
N PRO A 22 -3.27 5.42 -13.93
CA PRO A 22 -1.98 5.66 -13.33
C PRO A 22 -1.15 4.39 -13.55
N ILE A 23 -0.23 4.42 -14.51
CA ILE A 23 0.84 3.42 -14.70
C ILE A 23 1.86 3.48 -13.53
N ILE A 24 1.46 4.03 -12.38
CA ILE A 24 2.38 4.55 -11.36
C ILE A 24 2.99 3.44 -10.49
N ASN A 25 2.44 2.22 -10.44
CA ASN A 25 2.91 1.21 -9.48
C ASN A 25 3.15 -0.18 -10.08
N LEU A 26 3.69 -0.30 -11.30
CA LEU A 26 4.06 -1.63 -11.84
C LEU A 26 5.55 -1.98 -11.70
N ILE A 27 6.38 -1.09 -11.15
CA ILE A 27 7.84 -1.31 -11.10
C ILE A 27 8.52 -0.95 -9.77
N GLY A 28 7.76 -0.53 -8.76
CA GLY A 28 8.28 -0.25 -7.43
C GLY A 28 7.44 -0.97 -6.40
N GLN A 29 8.07 -1.72 -5.49
CA GLN A 29 7.39 -2.19 -4.28
C GLN A 29 6.74 -0.97 -3.59
N PRO A 30 5.59 -1.14 -2.92
CA PRO A 30 4.96 -0.06 -2.17
C PRO A 30 6.01 0.62 -1.27
N ALA A 31 6.18 1.94 -1.41
CA ALA A 31 7.10 2.68 -0.56
C ALA A 31 6.61 2.59 0.90
N ILE A 32 7.53 2.30 1.83
CA ILE A 32 7.22 2.30 3.27
C ILE A 32 6.76 3.71 3.65
N GLN A 33 5.51 3.84 4.09
CA GLN A 33 4.92 5.14 4.45
C GLN A 33 5.33 5.59 5.86
N TRP A 34 5.47 4.64 6.79
CA TRP A 34 6.02 4.88 8.12
C TRP A 34 6.70 3.62 8.66
N GLN A 35 7.69 3.80 9.53
CA GLN A 35 8.27 2.75 10.36
C GLN A 35 8.66 3.31 11.75
N ARG A 36 8.54 2.48 12.77
CA ARG A 36 8.90 2.72 14.18
C ARG A 36 9.23 1.36 14.75
N CYS A 37 10.24 1.34 15.60
CA CYS A 37 10.56 0.17 16.39
C CYS A 37 9.75 0.22 17.67
N PHE A 38 9.20 -0.92 18.05
CA PHE A 38 8.48 -1.16 19.29
C PHE A 38 9.25 -2.22 20.06
N GLY A 39 9.35 -2.08 21.37
CA GLY A 39 10.12 -2.96 22.24
C GLY A 39 11.04 -2.23 23.24
N GLY A 40 11.43 -2.95 24.27
CA GLY A 40 12.20 -2.45 25.41
C GLY A 40 13.59 -3.09 25.54
N ASN A 41 14.18 -3.04 26.73
CA ASN A 41 15.53 -3.56 26.97
C ASN A 41 15.64 -5.09 26.91
N ASP A 42 14.56 -5.81 27.12
CA ASP A 42 14.51 -7.27 27.17
C ASP A 42 13.86 -7.86 25.89
N ALA A 43 13.66 -9.17 25.86
CA ALA A 43 13.15 -9.86 24.68
C ALA A 43 11.67 -9.56 24.41
N ASP A 44 11.38 -9.18 23.16
CA ASP A 44 10.04 -8.97 22.62
C ASP A 44 9.78 -9.91 21.44
N GLU A 45 8.62 -10.55 21.44
CA GLU A 45 8.22 -11.51 20.42
C GLU A 45 6.83 -11.19 19.89
N ALA A 46 6.72 -10.98 18.57
CA ALA A 46 5.44 -10.92 17.88
C ALA A 46 5.01 -12.34 17.46
N VAL A 47 3.87 -12.79 17.97
CA VAL A 47 3.40 -14.19 17.82
C VAL A 47 2.29 -14.30 16.78
N SER A 48 1.48 -13.26 16.61
CA SER A 48 0.34 -13.29 15.70
C SER A 48 0.06 -11.91 15.11
N VAL A 49 -0.41 -11.89 13.87
CA VAL A 49 -0.94 -10.72 13.19
C VAL A 49 -2.26 -11.07 12.54
N GLU A 50 -3.28 -10.26 12.76
CA GLU A 50 -4.62 -10.46 12.21
C GLU A 50 -5.15 -9.16 11.61
N GLN A 51 -5.85 -9.26 10.49
CA GLN A 51 -6.51 -8.11 9.87
C GLN A 51 -7.86 -7.85 10.54
N THR A 52 -8.15 -6.60 10.87
CA THR A 52 -9.43 -6.19 11.44
C THR A 52 -10.47 -5.89 10.37
N MET A 53 -11.75 -5.91 10.75
CA MET A 53 -12.87 -5.70 9.81
C MET A 53 -12.88 -4.31 9.18
N ASP A 54 -12.27 -3.32 9.82
CA ASP A 54 -12.10 -1.96 9.30
C ASP A 54 -10.87 -1.81 8.38
N GLY A 55 -10.16 -2.92 8.09
CA GLY A 55 -8.99 -2.94 7.23
C GLY A 55 -7.67 -2.58 7.94
N GLY A 56 -7.71 -2.37 9.26
CA GLY A 56 -6.51 -2.27 10.09
C GLY A 56 -5.85 -3.63 10.37
N TYR A 57 -4.82 -3.61 11.21
CA TYR A 57 -4.10 -4.81 11.64
C TYR A 57 -3.89 -4.77 13.15
N ILE A 58 -4.04 -5.93 13.80
CA ILE A 58 -3.68 -6.14 15.20
C ILE A 58 -2.50 -7.09 15.22
N VAL A 59 -1.46 -6.73 15.99
CA VAL A 59 -0.32 -7.59 16.27
C VAL A 59 -0.37 -7.96 17.75
N ALA A 60 -0.27 -9.24 18.04
CA ALA A 60 -0.21 -9.77 19.40
C ALA A 60 1.15 -10.43 19.63
N GLY A 61 1.70 -10.24 20.83
CA GLY A 61 3.03 -10.67 21.18
C GLY A 61 3.26 -10.65 22.69
N SER A 62 4.44 -11.07 23.09
CA SER A 62 4.89 -11.01 24.49
C SER A 62 6.09 -10.08 24.59
N SER A 63 6.11 -9.26 25.63
CA SER A 63 7.26 -8.44 25.99
C SER A 63 7.75 -8.86 27.38
N SER A 64 9.05 -9.09 27.51
CA SER A 64 9.69 -9.31 28.82
C SER A 64 10.17 -8.00 29.44
N SER A 65 10.08 -6.89 28.70
CA SER A 65 10.54 -5.58 29.11
C SER A 65 9.63 -4.98 30.18
N THR A 66 10.23 -4.35 31.18
CA THR A 66 9.51 -3.74 32.32
C THR A 66 9.76 -2.23 32.43
N ASP A 67 10.46 -1.65 31.47
CA ASP A 67 10.81 -0.23 31.38
C ASP A 67 9.66 0.66 30.87
N GLY A 68 8.56 0.04 30.41
CA GLY A 68 7.36 0.75 29.95
C GLY A 68 7.46 1.26 28.52
N ASP A 69 8.51 0.90 27.78
CA ASP A 69 8.64 1.12 26.35
C ASP A 69 8.24 -0.17 25.62
N VAL A 70 6.96 -0.25 25.22
CA VAL A 70 6.41 -1.29 24.33
C VAL A 70 5.64 -0.65 23.18
#